data_AF-A0A2K8U6R8-F1
#
_entry.id   AF-A0A2K8U6R8-F1
#
_cell.length_a   1.000
_cell.length_b   1.000
_cell.length_c   1.000
_cell.angle_alpha   90.00
_cell.angle_beta   90.00
_cell.angle_gamma   90.00
#
_symmetry.space_group_name_H-M   'P 1'
#
loop_
_entity.id
_entity.type
_entity.pdbx_description
1 polymer ?
#
loop_
_entity_poly.entity_id
_entity_poly.type
_entity_poly.pdbx_seq_one_letter_code
_entity_poly.pdbx_strand_id
1 'polypeptide(L)'
;MKTDKQIYTLLGADPDFLRVLTDGIAVRGPYLFEALDVKGLERRTDGVLIPRAQDEDIWVMEFQAQSDPLIYHRLLLEMALVGERHPQRVVRGFVLFAEAALDPCTEPWHGLMTRDHQPPLRRAYLPEVLKRLAREVPDHPLLGVFLPYLEADLERLRRQAPTVYRQLQATALPEASRRHCVEVFQSWLNTRAGRGIRPVRKVLGGATSPGSHAGLG
;
A
#
# COMPACT_ATOMS: atom_id res chain seq x y z
N MET A 1 -8.51 10.16 -5.31
CA MET A 1 -8.79 9.48 -4.02
C MET A 1 -7.55 9.65 -3.18
N LYS A 2 -7.65 9.90 -1.86
CA LYS A 2 -6.46 9.78 -1.01
C LYS A 2 -6.21 8.27 -0.91
N THR A 3 -5.17 7.78 -1.57
CA THR A 3 -4.88 6.35 -1.70
C THR A 3 -3.56 6.00 -1.02
N ASP A 4 -2.64 6.95 -0.94
CA ASP A 4 -1.25 6.75 -0.51
C ASP A 4 -1.20 6.20 0.93
N LYS A 5 -1.88 6.85 1.88
CA LYS A 5 -1.95 6.38 3.28
C LYS A 5 -2.53 4.97 3.41
N GLN A 6 -3.53 4.64 2.59
CA GLN A 6 -4.16 3.31 2.61
C GLN A 6 -3.21 2.25 2.06
N ILE A 7 -2.41 2.56 1.03
CA ILE A 7 -1.39 1.64 0.53
C ILE A 7 -0.34 1.36 1.60
N TYR A 8 0.17 2.39 2.27
CA TYR A 8 1.12 2.22 3.38
C TYR A 8 0.52 1.42 4.55
N THR A 9 -0.75 1.63 4.85
CA THR A 9 -1.48 0.85 5.86
C THR A 9 -1.50 -0.65 5.49
N LEU A 10 -1.73 -0.99 4.21
CA LEU A 10 -1.73 -2.38 3.74
C LEU A 10 -0.33 -3.01 3.75
N LEU A 11 0.70 -2.26 3.34
CA LEU A 11 2.11 -2.72 3.37
C LEU A 11 2.57 -3.06 4.80
N GLY A 12 2.13 -2.28 5.79
CA GLY A 12 2.41 -2.52 7.21
C GLY A 12 1.48 -3.53 7.89
N ALA A 13 0.40 -3.98 7.23
CA ALA A 13 -0.64 -4.78 7.88
C ALA A 13 -0.30 -6.28 7.96
N ASP A 14 0.35 -6.83 6.93
CA ASP A 14 0.64 -8.26 6.85
C ASP A 14 1.87 -8.52 5.96
N PRO A 15 2.79 -9.43 6.33
CA PRO A 15 3.96 -9.76 5.51
C PRO A 15 3.60 -10.28 4.12
N ASP A 16 2.49 -10.99 3.97
CA ASP A 16 2.05 -11.48 2.67
C ASP A 16 1.56 -10.33 1.79
N PHE A 17 0.92 -9.31 2.38
CA PHE A 17 0.49 -8.13 1.64
C PHE A 17 1.68 -7.31 1.16
N LEU A 18 2.69 -7.13 2.02
CA LEU A 18 3.96 -6.54 1.65
C LEU A 18 4.54 -7.27 0.45
N ARG A 19 4.67 -8.60 0.53
CA ARG A 19 5.19 -9.44 -0.55
C ARG A 19 4.40 -9.29 -1.84
N VAL A 20 3.07 -9.32 -1.77
CA VAL A 20 2.20 -9.21 -2.96
C VAL A 20 2.31 -7.83 -3.59
N LEU A 21 2.14 -6.75 -2.82
CA LEU A 21 2.10 -5.38 -3.33
C LEU A 21 3.46 -4.89 -3.86
N THR A 22 4.55 -5.48 -3.36
CA THR A 22 5.91 -5.16 -3.80
C THR A 22 6.44 -6.05 -4.92
N ASP A 23 5.61 -6.96 -5.41
CA ASP A 23 6.01 -8.00 -6.35
C ASP A 23 7.21 -8.84 -5.86
N GLY A 24 7.21 -9.17 -4.57
CA GLY A 24 8.11 -10.17 -3.99
C GLY A 24 9.16 -9.64 -3.01
N ILE A 25 9.06 -8.43 -2.46
CA ILE A 25 9.88 -8.07 -1.29
C ILE A 25 9.35 -8.87 -0.09
N ALA A 26 10.18 -9.75 0.46
CA ALA A 26 9.88 -10.52 1.65
C ALA A 26 10.95 -10.25 2.71
N VAL A 27 10.53 -10.25 3.98
CA VAL A 27 11.41 -10.05 5.14
C VAL A 27 11.24 -11.20 6.10
N ARG A 28 12.31 -11.61 6.79
CA ARG A 28 12.24 -12.69 7.78
C ARG A 28 11.92 -12.10 9.15
N GLY A 29 10.85 -12.63 9.74
CA GLY A 29 10.43 -12.26 11.08
C GLY A 29 9.86 -10.84 11.16
N PRO A 30 9.89 -10.22 12.35
CA PRO A 30 9.26 -8.93 12.57
C PRO A 30 10.01 -7.79 11.85
N TYR A 31 9.24 -6.85 11.33
CA TYR A 31 9.73 -5.61 10.72
C TYR A 31 8.98 -4.42 11.30
N LEU A 32 9.58 -3.23 11.16
CA LEU A 32 8.93 -1.95 11.39
C LEU A 32 8.60 -1.34 10.02
N PHE A 33 7.37 -0.86 9.86
CA PHE A 33 6.98 -0.08 8.70
C PHE A 33 6.50 1.28 9.20
N GLU A 34 7.31 2.31 8.98
CA GLU A 34 7.03 3.64 9.54
C GLU A 34 7.38 4.75 8.56
N ALA A 35 6.75 5.90 8.76
CA ALA A 35 7.20 7.13 8.14
C ALA A 35 8.34 7.71 8.99
N LEU A 36 9.50 7.97 8.40
CA LEU A 36 10.66 8.50 9.13
C LEU A 36 10.75 10.01 8.95
N ASP A 37 10.76 10.73 10.08
CA ASP A 37 11.10 12.16 10.07
C ASP A 37 12.61 12.34 10.00
N VAL A 38 13.09 12.97 8.92
CA VAL A 38 14.51 13.25 8.75
C VAL A 38 14.86 14.69 9.10
N LYS A 39 15.55 14.87 10.24
CA LYS A 39 16.14 16.15 10.65
C LYS A 39 17.27 16.50 9.67
N GLY A 40 17.14 17.66 9.01
CA GLY A 40 18.11 18.17 8.02
C GLY A 40 17.45 18.70 6.75
N LEU A 41 16.29 18.15 6.37
CA LEU A 41 15.55 18.56 5.17
C LEU A 41 14.07 18.91 5.44
N GLU A 42 13.59 18.83 6.68
CA GLU A 42 12.15 18.89 7.04
C GLU A 42 11.29 17.95 6.17
N ARG A 43 11.87 16.80 5.77
CA ARG A 43 11.20 15.81 4.93
C ARG A 43 10.84 14.59 5.76
N ARG A 44 9.59 14.16 5.57
CA ARG A 44 9.06 12.90 6.04
C ARG A 44 9.15 11.92 4.89
N THR A 45 9.79 10.77 5.08
CA THR A 45 9.69 9.65 4.13
C THR A 45 8.45 8.85 4.49
N ASP A 46 7.58 8.57 3.52
CA ASP A 46 6.22 8.13 3.83
C ASP A 46 6.12 6.63 4.15
N GLY A 47 7.05 5.80 3.67
CA GLY A 47 7.10 4.37 4.01
C GLY A 47 8.51 3.81 4.01
N VAL A 48 9.02 3.47 5.19
CA VAL A 48 10.30 2.77 5.35
C VAL A 48 10.08 1.44 6.06
N LEU A 49 10.47 0.37 5.38
CA LEU A 49 10.50 -0.99 5.89
C LEU A 49 11.87 -1.27 6.49
N ILE A 50 11.92 -1.47 7.80
CA ILE A 50 13.13 -1.80 8.55
C ILE A 50 12.97 -3.21 9.15
N PRO A 51 13.55 -4.25 8.53
CA PRO A 51 13.60 -5.58 9.12
C PRO A 51 14.40 -5.56 10.43
N ARG A 52 14.02 -6.37 11.43
CA ARG A 52 14.85 -6.53 12.64
C ARG A 52 16.13 -7.33 12.38
N ALA A 53 16.11 -8.24 11.41
CA ALA A 53 17.29 -8.97 10.96
C ALA A 53 18.28 -7.98 10.32
N GLN A 54 19.52 -7.96 10.82
CA GLN A 54 20.54 -6.97 10.42
C GLN A 54 21.13 -7.26 9.03
N ASP A 55 21.07 -8.52 8.59
CA ASP A 55 21.53 -9.01 7.29
C ASP A 55 20.50 -8.83 6.17
N GLU A 56 19.33 -8.25 6.47
CA GLU A 56 18.34 -7.88 5.46
C GLU A 56 18.48 -6.42 5.03
N ASP A 57 17.91 -6.11 3.87
CA ASP A 57 17.94 -4.77 3.31
C ASP A 57 16.82 -3.90 3.91
N ILE A 58 17.11 -2.62 4.13
CA ILE A 58 16.07 -1.62 4.43
C ILE A 58 15.46 -1.17 3.10
N TRP A 59 14.14 -1.00 3.07
CA TRP A 59 13.45 -0.52 1.87
C TRP A 59 12.75 0.81 2.12
N VAL A 60 13.11 1.81 1.32
CA VAL A 60 12.35 3.07 1.21
C VAL A 60 11.32 2.90 0.09
N MET A 61 10.05 3.15 0.40
CA MET A 61 8.92 2.83 -0.46
C MET A 61 8.06 4.05 -0.76
N GLU A 62 7.86 4.31 -2.05
CA GLU A 62 6.99 5.37 -2.55
C GLU A 62 5.78 4.78 -3.28
N PHE A 63 4.59 5.32 -3.04
CA PHE A 63 3.41 5.05 -3.86
C PHE A 63 3.11 6.25 -4.75
N GLN A 64 3.12 6.05 -6.08
CA GLN A 64 2.97 7.12 -7.05
C GLN A 64 1.62 7.04 -7.78
N ALA A 65 0.70 7.92 -7.41
CA ALA A 65 -0.64 8.02 -8.00
C ALA A 65 -0.86 9.23 -8.93
N GLN A 66 0.17 10.05 -9.13
CA GLN A 66 0.13 11.22 -10.01
C GLN A 66 1.36 11.24 -10.93
N SER A 67 1.39 12.11 -11.94
CA SER A 67 2.60 12.29 -12.75
C SER A 67 3.64 13.06 -11.92
N ASP A 68 4.84 12.51 -11.81
CA ASP A 68 5.96 13.15 -11.13
C ASP A 68 7.28 12.78 -11.83
N PRO A 69 7.87 13.68 -12.63
CA PRO A 69 9.12 13.38 -13.33
C PRO A 69 10.32 13.25 -12.38
N LEU A 70 10.20 13.69 -11.12
CA LEU A 70 11.28 13.71 -10.14
C LEU A 70 11.19 12.58 -9.10
N ILE A 71 10.22 11.65 -9.21
CA ILE A 71 10.00 10.57 -8.24
C ILE A 71 11.28 9.78 -7.93
N TYR A 72 12.06 9.40 -8.94
CA TYR A 72 13.29 8.62 -8.73
C TYR A 72 14.38 9.44 -8.03
N HIS A 73 14.50 10.74 -8.32
CA HIS A 73 15.43 11.60 -7.61
C HIS A 73 15.02 11.80 -6.15
N ARG A 74 13.73 11.97 -5.88
CA ARG A 74 13.22 12.05 -4.50
C ARG A 74 13.54 10.76 -3.75
N LEU A 75 13.20 9.60 -4.32
CA LEU A 75 13.47 8.31 -3.69
C LEU A 75 14.95 8.12 -3.34
N LEU A 76 15.87 8.51 -4.23
CA LEU A 76 17.31 8.41 -3.96
C LEU A 76 17.76 9.32 -2.82
N LEU A 77 17.21 10.54 -2.71
CA LEU A 77 17.49 11.41 -1.57
C LEU A 77 17.03 10.74 -0.27
N GLU A 78 15.85 10.13 -0.28
CA GLU A 78 15.33 9.44 0.90
C GLU A 78 16.16 8.20 1.26
N MET A 79 16.56 7.40 0.28
CA MET A 79 17.48 6.28 0.47
C MET A 79 18.80 6.73 1.10
N ALA A 80 19.39 7.83 0.62
CA ALA A 80 20.63 8.36 1.17
C ALA A 80 20.46 8.78 2.64
N LEU A 81 19.37 9.50 2.96
CA LEU A 81 19.07 9.94 4.32
C LEU A 81 18.84 8.76 5.29
N VAL A 82 18.16 7.71 4.83
CA VAL A 82 17.97 6.49 5.62
C VAL A 82 19.31 5.76 5.78
N GLY A 83 20.14 5.71 4.72
CA GLY A 83 21.47 5.13 4.75
C GLY A 83 22.40 5.82 5.76
N GLU A 84 22.35 7.14 5.88
CA GLU A 84 23.12 7.89 6.90
C GLU A 84 22.78 7.46 8.33
N ARG A 85 21.52 7.10 8.60
CA ARG A 85 21.07 6.60 9.91
C ARG A 85 21.39 5.13 10.15
N HIS A 86 21.63 4.38 9.07
CA HIS A 86 21.88 2.95 9.11
C HIS A 86 23.15 2.59 8.28
N PRO A 87 24.33 3.11 8.64
CA PRO A 87 25.54 3.05 7.79
C PRO A 87 26.08 1.63 7.56
N GLN A 88 25.63 0.66 8.36
CA GLN A 88 26.02 -0.75 8.24
C GLN A 88 25.01 -1.59 7.46
N ARG A 89 23.92 -0.99 6.97
CA ARG A 89 22.84 -1.70 6.28
C ARG A 89 22.72 -1.23 4.84
N VAL A 90 22.41 -2.18 3.96
CA VAL A 90 22.05 -1.87 2.58
C VAL A 90 20.65 -1.26 2.57
N VAL A 91 20.53 -0.11 1.90
CA VAL A 91 19.25 0.59 1.71
C VAL A 91 18.89 0.51 0.23
N ARG A 92 17.65 0.10 -0.04
CA ARG A 92 17.07 -0.02 -1.38
C ARG A 92 15.83 0.85 -1.52
N GLY A 93 15.51 1.20 -2.75
CA GLY A 93 14.30 1.93 -3.10
C GLY A 93 13.27 1.05 -3.79
N PHE A 94 12.00 1.34 -3.55
CA PHE A 94 10.88 0.70 -4.23
C PHE A 94 9.81 1.74 -4.59
N VAL A 95 9.29 1.69 -5.81
CA VAL A 95 8.13 2.50 -6.22
C VAL A 95 6.98 1.60 -6.65
N LEU A 96 5.81 1.77 -6.03
CA LEU A 96 4.56 1.21 -6.53
C LEU A 96 3.80 2.28 -7.30
N PHE A 97 3.71 2.11 -8.62
CA PHE A 97 2.93 3.01 -9.46
C PHE A 97 1.45 2.58 -9.49
N ALA A 98 0.55 3.54 -9.32
CA ALA A 98 -0.88 3.32 -9.45
C ALA A 98 -1.28 2.85 -10.86
N GLU A 99 -0.54 3.31 -11.88
CA GLU A 99 -0.67 2.95 -13.29
C GLU A 99 0.70 3.03 -13.97
N ALA A 100 0.97 2.18 -14.98
CA ALA A 100 2.24 2.19 -15.70
C ALA A 100 2.54 3.52 -16.42
N ALA A 101 1.50 4.25 -16.85
CA ALA A 101 1.65 5.55 -17.51
C ALA A 101 2.20 6.66 -16.60
N LEU A 102 2.26 6.43 -15.28
CA LEU A 102 2.81 7.37 -14.30
C LEU A 102 4.31 7.18 -14.07
N ASP A 103 4.91 6.11 -14.60
CA ASP A 103 6.35 5.89 -14.55
C ASP A 103 7.05 6.83 -15.55
N PRO A 104 7.85 7.80 -15.09
CA PRO A 104 8.52 8.73 -16.00
C PRO A 104 9.69 8.09 -16.74
N CYS A 105 10.06 6.85 -16.39
CA CYS A 105 11.19 6.12 -16.98
C CYS A 105 12.51 6.90 -16.99
N THR A 106 12.74 7.74 -15.99
CA THR A 106 13.94 8.60 -15.93
C THR A 106 15.22 7.79 -15.86
N GLU A 107 16.10 7.98 -16.83
CA GLU A 107 17.45 7.40 -16.83
C GLU A 107 18.41 8.21 -15.92
N PRO A 108 19.44 7.57 -15.33
CA PRO A 108 19.84 6.17 -15.48
C PRO A 108 19.05 5.20 -14.60
N TRP A 109 18.15 5.71 -13.75
CA TRP A 109 17.50 4.94 -12.69
C TRP A 109 16.61 3.83 -13.25
N HIS A 110 15.84 4.15 -14.29
CA HIS A 110 14.97 3.19 -14.95
C HIS A 110 15.76 2.01 -15.54
N GLY A 111 16.87 2.28 -16.24
CA GLY A 111 17.72 1.25 -16.82
C GLY A 111 18.51 0.42 -15.79
N LEU A 112 18.84 0.97 -14.63
CA LEU A 112 19.52 0.22 -13.56
C LEU A 112 18.66 -0.87 -12.94
N MET A 113 17.33 -0.72 -12.95
CA MET A 113 16.41 -1.71 -12.36
C MET A 113 16.44 -3.08 -13.07
N THR A 114 16.88 -3.12 -14.33
CA THR A 114 16.89 -4.35 -15.15
C THR A 114 18.28 -4.92 -15.40
N ARG A 115 19.34 -4.20 -15.01
CA ARG A 115 20.73 -4.60 -15.30
C ARG A 115 21.33 -5.52 -14.24
N ASP A 116 20.93 -5.34 -12.98
CA ASP A 116 21.45 -6.10 -11.85
C ASP A 116 20.47 -7.18 -11.39
N HIS A 117 20.99 -8.31 -10.92
CA HIS A 117 20.17 -9.36 -10.29
C HIS A 117 19.55 -8.91 -8.95
N GLN A 118 20.18 -7.92 -8.30
CA GLN A 118 19.69 -7.29 -7.08
C GLN A 118 19.76 -5.77 -7.25
N PRO A 119 18.84 -5.16 -8.00
CA PRO A 119 18.94 -3.74 -8.31
C PRO A 119 18.74 -2.90 -7.03
N PRO A 120 19.42 -1.74 -6.93
CA PRO A 120 19.25 -0.83 -5.79
C PRO A 120 17.86 -0.19 -5.77
N LEU A 121 17.18 -0.18 -6.91
CA LEU A 121 15.82 0.30 -7.09
C LEU A 121 14.95 -0.81 -7.68
N ARG A 122 13.73 -0.96 -7.17
CA ARG A 122 12.70 -1.81 -7.74
C ARG A 122 11.45 -0.99 -8.02
N ARG A 123 10.58 -1.51 -8.87
CA ARG A 123 9.26 -0.95 -9.09
C ARG A 123 8.24 -2.05 -9.33
N ALA A 124 6.98 -1.72 -9.06
CA ALA A 124 5.85 -2.52 -9.48
C ALA A 124 4.72 -1.61 -9.96
N TYR A 125 3.80 -2.19 -10.72
CA TYR A 125 2.62 -1.52 -11.22
C TYR A 125 1.39 -2.19 -10.60
N LEU A 126 0.58 -1.41 -9.90
CA LEU A 126 -0.52 -1.92 -9.10
C LEU A 126 -1.54 -2.74 -9.92
N PRO A 127 -1.97 -2.31 -11.13
CA PRO A 127 -2.90 -3.10 -11.94
C PRO A 127 -2.34 -4.48 -12.33
N GLU A 128 -1.06 -4.56 -12.64
CA GLU A 128 -0.34 -5.77 -13.05
C GLU A 128 -0.19 -6.72 -11.86
N VAL A 129 0.17 -6.18 -10.68
CA VAL A 129 0.20 -6.93 -9.42
C VAL A 129 -1.17 -7.54 -9.13
N LEU A 130 -2.25 -6.74 -9.18
CA LEU A 130 -3.59 -7.21 -8.87
C LEU A 130 -4.13 -8.21 -9.92
N LYS A 131 -3.84 -8.00 -11.21
CA LYS A 131 -4.20 -8.94 -12.28
C LYS A 131 -3.50 -10.29 -12.12
N ARG A 132 -2.23 -10.28 -11.71
CA ARG A 132 -1.48 -11.51 -11.41
C ARG A 132 -2.05 -12.20 -10.18
N LEU A 133 -2.27 -11.45 -9.10
CA LEU A 133 -2.88 -11.98 -7.88
C LEU A 133 -4.23 -12.64 -8.14
N ALA A 134 -5.11 -12.01 -8.93
CA ALA A 134 -6.40 -12.57 -9.30
C ALA A 134 -6.31 -13.88 -10.10
N ARG A 135 -5.22 -14.11 -10.83
CA ARG A 135 -4.98 -15.36 -11.57
C ARG A 135 -4.40 -16.45 -10.68
N GLU A 136 -3.49 -16.09 -9.78
CA GLU A 136 -2.75 -17.04 -8.97
C GLU A 136 -3.51 -17.43 -7.69
N VAL A 137 -4.14 -16.46 -7.03
CA VAL A 137 -4.85 -16.63 -5.76
C VAL A 137 -6.14 -15.78 -5.78
N PRO A 138 -7.19 -16.23 -6.50
CA PRO A 138 -8.42 -15.44 -6.72
C PRO A 138 -9.17 -15.08 -5.43
N ASP A 139 -9.00 -15.86 -4.36
CA ASP A 139 -9.64 -15.64 -3.06
C ASP A 139 -8.77 -14.78 -2.11
N HIS A 140 -7.68 -14.20 -2.61
CA HIS A 140 -6.80 -13.39 -1.77
C HIS A 140 -7.51 -12.12 -1.26
N PRO A 141 -7.46 -11.82 0.05
CA PRO A 141 -8.23 -10.73 0.67
C PRO A 141 -7.91 -9.35 0.08
N LEU A 142 -6.67 -9.08 -0.37
CA LEU A 142 -6.35 -7.83 -1.06
C LEU A 142 -7.24 -7.56 -2.27
N LEU A 143 -7.66 -8.57 -3.04
CA LEU A 143 -8.56 -8.34 -4.18
C LEU A 143 -9.90 -7.75 -3.73
N GLY A 144 -10.41 -8.23 -2.59
CA GLY A 144 -11.59 -7.67 -1.95
C GLY A 144 -11.36 -6.24 -1.45
N VAL A 145 -10.23 -5.98 -0.79
CA VAL A 145 -9.86 -4.64 -0.30
C VAL A 145 -9.80 -3.63 -1.45
N PHE A 146 -9.23 -4.01 -2.60
CA PHE A 146 -9.08 -3.17 -3.79
C PHE A 146 -10.36 -3.07 -4.64
N LEU A 147 -11.45 -3.76 -4.30
CA LEU A 147 -12.69 -3.66 -5.07
C LEU A 147 -13.15 -2.20 -5.33
N PRO A 148 -13.19 -1.29 -4.33
CA PRO A 148 -13.62 0.10 -4.56
C PRO A 148 -12.64 0.91 -5.43
N TYR A 149 -11.38 0.48 -5.50
CA TYR A 149 -10.35 1.05 -6.36
C TYR A 149 -10.48 0.57 -7.81
N LEU A 150 -10.76 -0.72 -8.01
CA LEU A 150 -10.79 -1.38 -9.32
C LEU A 150 -12.13 -1.21 -10.06
N GLU A 151 -13.26 -1.24 -9.34
CA GLU A 151 -14.58 -1.24 -9.96
C GLU A 151 -15.04 0.20 -10.28
N ALA A 152 -15.02 0.53 -11.57
CA ALA A 152 -15.44 1.82 -12.09
C ALA A 152 -16.97 2.01 -12.04
N ASP A 153 -17.75 0.94 -12.25
CA ASP A 153 -19.22 0.96 -12.24
C ASP A 153 -19.75 1.02 -10.80
N LEU A 154 -20.35 2.15 -10.44
CA LEU A 154 -20.87 2.40 -9.10
C LEU A 154 -21.99 1.43 -8.69
N GLU A 155 -22.81 0.96 -9.62
CA GLU A 155 -23.89 0.02 -9.32
C GLU A 155 -23.37 -1.40 -9.13
N ARG A 156 -22.37 -1.82 -9.90
CA ARG A 156 -21.64 -3.08 -9.64
C ARG A 156 -20.95 -3.04 -8.29
N LEU A 157 -20.20 -1.97 -8.01
CA LEU A 157 -19.54 -1.77 -6.73
C LEU A 157 -20.54 -1.85 -5.57
N ARG A 158 -21.69 -1.18 -5.69
CA ARG A 158 -22.75 -1.21 -4.68
C ARG A 158 -23.32 -2.61 -4.44
N ARG A 159 -23.49 -3.43 -5.49
CA ARG A 159 -23.99 -4.81 -5.35
C ARG A 159 -22.96 -5.75 -4.71
N GLN A 160 -21.67 -5.59 -5.05
CA GLN A 160 -20.61 -6.48 -4.58
C GLN A 160 -20.09 -6.13 -3.18
N ALA A 161 -20.02 -4.83 -2.85
CA ALA A 161 -19.43 -4.34 -1.62
C ALA A 161 -19.92 -5.01 -0.33
N PRO A 162 -21.22 -5.32 -0.13
CA PRO A 162 -21.68 -5.95 1.11
C PRO A 162 -21.15 -7.37 1.30
N THR A 163 -21.07 -8.14 0.21
CA THR A 163 -20.54 -9.50 0.23
C THR A 163 -19.05 -9.49 0.51
N VAL A 164 -18.30 -8.64 -0.19
CA VAL A 164 -16.85 -8.47 0.03
C VAL A 164 -16.56 -7.99 1.44
N TYR A 165 -17.33 -7.04 1.97
CA TYR A 165 -17.18 -6.56 3.34
C TYR A 165 -17.35 -7.69 4.38
N ARG A 166 -18.32 -8.59 4.20
CA ARG A 166 -18.50 -9.77 5.07
C ARG A 166 -17.34 -10.77 4.92
N GLN A 167 -16.86 -10.99 3.70
CA GLN A 167 -15.71 -11.87 3.45
C GLN A 167 -14.43 -11.34 4.10
N LEU A 168 -14.18 -10.03 4.04
CA LEU A 168 -13.05 -9.40 4.72
C LEU A 168 -13.14 -9.55 6.25
N GLN A 169 -14.34 -9.45 6.82
CA GLN A 169 -14.56 -9.69 8.27
C GLN A 169 -14.38 -11.15 8.68
N ALA A 170 -14.67 -12.09 7.79
CA ALA A 170 -14.55 -13.53 8.05
C ALA A 170 -13.19 -14.12 7.65
N THR A 171 -12.29 -13.31 7.08
CA THR A 171 -10.99 -13.75 6.60
C THR A 171 -10.09 -14.24 7.75
N ALA A 172 -9.34 -15.31 7.49
CA ALA A 172 -8.42 -15.97 8.41
C ALA A 172 -7.08 -15.21 8.61
N LEU A 173 -7.12 -13.88 8.58
CA LEU A 173 -5.98 -13.02 8.91
C LEU A 173 -5.92 -12.75 10.41
N PRO A 174 -4.74 -12.36 10.93
CA PRO A 174 -4.63 -11.75 12.25
C PRO A 174 -5.62 -10.59 12.42
N GLU A 175 -6.14 -10.40 13.63
CA GLU A 175 -7.18 -9.41 13.89
C GLU A 175 -6.75 -7.98 13.53
N ALA A 176 -5.49 -7.62 13.78
CA ALA A 176 -4.95 -6.32 13.40
C ALA A 176 -4.95 -6.11 11.88
N SER A 177 -4.43 -7.08 11.12
CA SER A 177 -4.39 -7.06 9.66
C SER A 177 -5.80 -6.99 9.06
N ARG A 178 -6.73 -7.78 9.61
CA ARG A 178 -8.14 -7.77 9.20
C ARG A 178 -8.81 -6.41 9.45
N ARG A 179 -8.54 -5.76 10.59
CA ARG A 179 -9.04 -4.40 10.86
C ARG A 179 -8.53 -3.40 9.81
N HIS A 180 -7.24 -3.42 9.52
CA HIS A 180 -6.66 -2.57 8.48
C HIS A 180 -7.30 -2.80 7.09
N CYS A 181 -7.54 -4.06 6.69
CA CYS A 181 -8.26 -4.36 5.44
C CYS A 181 -9.64 -3.70 5.40
N VAL A 182 -10.41 -3.85 6.48
CA VAL A 182 -11.77 -3.32 6.58
C VAL A 182 -11.76 -1.79 6.57
N GLU A 183 -10.87 -1.15 7.32
CA GLU A 183 -10.73 0.31 7.39
C GLU A 183 -10.37 0.91 6.03
N VAL A 184 -9.39 0.31 5.33
CA VAL A 184 -9.00 0.74 3.98
C VAL A 184 -10.15 0.59 3.00
N PHE A 185 -10.80 -0.57 2.99
CA PHE A 185 -11.95 -0.83 2.13
C PHE A 185 -13.07 0.19 2.34
N GLN A 186 -13.44 0.45 3.61
CA GLN A 186 -14.46 1.43 3.97
C GLN A 186 -14.05 2.86 3.59
N SER A 187 -12.78 3.22 3.80
CA SER A 187 -12.25 4.54 3.44
C SER A 187 -12.39 4.82 1.93
N TRP A 188 -12.03 3.86 1.09
CA TRP A 188 -12.18 4.00 -0.36
C TRP A 188 -13.65 3.99 -0.79
N LEU A 189 -14.47 3.12 -0.20
CA LEU A 189 -15.91 3.08 -0.48
C LEU A 189 -16.60 4.40 -0.08
N ASN A 190 -16.24 5.01 1.06
CA ASN A 190 -16.74 6.31 1.48
C ASN A 190 -16.38 7.42 0.49
N THR A 191 -15.14 7.40 -0.01
CA THR A 191 -14.67 8.37 -1.02
C THR A 191 -15.46 8.24 -2.32
N ARG A 192 -15.81 7.01 -2.73
CA ARG A 192 -16.67 6.73 -3.90
C ARG A 192 -18.12 7.13 -3.63
N ALA A 193 -18.63 6.92 -2.41
CA ALA A 193 -20.01 7.26 -2.05
C ALA A 193 -20.30 8.76 -2.04
N GLY A 194 -19.34 9.57 -1.59
CA GLY A 194 -19.42 11.04 -1.72
C GLY A 194 -19.54 11.55 -3.17
N ARG A 195 -19.37 10.68 -4.17
CA ARG A 195 -19.48 10.98 -5.61
C ARG A 195 -20.73 10.36 -6.28
N GLY A 196 -21.71 9.89 -5.51
CA GLY A 196 -23.00 9.45 -6.05
C GLY A 196 -23.51 8.08 -5.58
N ILE A 197 -22.85 7.41 -4.64
CA ILE A 197 -23.41 6.20 -3.99
C ILE A 197 -24.14 6.64 -2.71
N ARG A 198 -25.21 5.93 -2.33
CA ARG A 198 -25.84 6.08 -1.01
C ARG A 198 -24.78 5.99 0.11
N PRO A 199 -25.01 6.60 1.29
CA PRO A 199 -24.06 6.53 2.41
C PRO A 199 -23.60 5.10 2.69
N VAL A 200 -22.32 4.89 3.01
CA VAL A 200 -21.73 3.55 3.18
C VAL A 200 -22.49 2.67 4.16
N ARG A 201 -23.07 3.25 5.23
CA ARG A 201 -24.00 2.59 6.14
C ARG A 201 -25.18 1.91 5.43
N LYS A 202 -25.76 2.57 4.42
CA LYS A 202 -26.84 2.01 3.60
C LYS A 202 -26.34 1.03 2.55
N VAL A 203 -25.12 1.20 2.04
CA VAL A 203 -24.50 0.25 1.10
C VAL A 203 -24.20 -1.07 1.80
N LEU A 204 -23.58 -1.03 2.98
CA LEU A 204 -23.21 -2.21 3.77
C LEU A 204 -24.36 -2.81 4.59
N GLY A 205 -25.61 -2.40 4.35
CA GLY A 205 -26.79 -3.01 4.99
C GLY A 205 -26.96 -2.72 6.48
N GLY A 206 -26.50 -1.57 6.98
CA GLY A 206 -26.69 -1.14 8.37
C GLY A 206 -25.65 -1.66 9.37
N ALA A 207 -24.73 -2.54 8.96
CA ALA A 207 -23.68 -3.09 9.82
C ALA A 207 -22.41 -2.21 9.81
N THR A 208 -22.50 -0.99 10.33
CA THR A 208 -21.32 -0.33 10.92
C THR A 208 -21.41 -0.55 12.42
N SER A 209 -20.52 -1.36 12.99
CA SER A 209 -20.45 -1.49 14.45
C SER A 209 -20.25 -0.11 15.11
N PRO A 210 -20.83 0.09 16.31
CA PRO A 210 -20.87 1.39 16.98
C PRO A 210 -19.53 1.68 17.65
N GLY A 211 -18.97 2.86 17.38
CA GLY A 211 -17.78 3.37 18.06
C GLY A 211 -17.99 4.82 18.45
N SER A 212 -17.99 5.06 19.77
CA SER A 212 -17.97 6.35 20.48
C SER A 212 -19.32 7.00 20.82
N HIS A 213 -19.96 6.46 21.86
CA HIS A 213 -20.47 7.33 22.93
C HIS A 213 -19.59 7.12 24.16
N ALA A 214 -18.66 8.04 24.37
CA ALA A 214 -18.04 8.28 25.67
C ALA A 214 -18.12 9.79 25.94
N GLY A 215 -18.92 10.14 26.95
CA GLY A 215 -18.77 11.34 27.76
C GLY A 215 -19.28 12.66 27.18
N LEU A 216 -20.41 13.14 27.71
CA LEU A 216 -20.52 14.40 28.44
C LEU A 216 -21.96 14.54 28.97
N GLY A 217 -22.09 14.51 30.29
CA GLY A 217 -23.35 14.57 31.05
C GLY A 217 -23.17 13.89 32.39
#